data_AF-A0A4Y8SDN4-F1
#
_entry.id   AF-A0A4Y8SDN4-F1
#
_cell.length_a   1.000
_cell.length_b   1.000
_cell.length_c   1.000
_cell.angle_alpha   90.00
_cell.angle_beta   90.00
_cell.angle_gamma   90.00
#
_symmetry.space_group_name_H-M   'P 1'
#
loop_
_entity.id
_entity.type
_entity.pdbx_description
1 polymer ?
#
loop_
_entity_poly.entity_id
_entity_poly.type
_entity_poly.pdbx_seq_one_letter_code
_entity_poly.pdbx_strand_id
1 'polypeptide(L)' 'MKYDGKVLARVIRRRRLELNYSQDYVAGKLAMSQNAYSKMELGQTGITLGKFMVLCQALEIEVEALLGKYAESLRGQGL' A
#
# COMPACT_ATOMS: atom_id res chain seq x y z
N MET A 1 -15.42 6.38 -9.36
CA MET A 1 -15.49 5.47 -8.19
C MET A 1 -14.25 5.75 -7.33
N LYS A 2 -14.38 6.51 -6.24
CA LYS A 2 -13.21 6.98 -5.45
C LYS A 2 -13.00 6.04 -4.27
N TYR A 3 -11.99 5.16 -4.35
CA TYR A 3 -11.48 4.44 -3.18
C TYR A 3 -10.82 5.44 -2.21
N ASP A 4 -10.72 5.08 -0.93
CA ASP A 4 -10.00 5.92 0.04
C ASP A 4 -8.50 5.63 -0.02
N GLY A 5 -7.77 6.51 -0.71
CA GLY A 5 -6.31 6.40 -0.86
C GLY A 5 -5.55 6.48 0.46
N LYS A 6 -6.05 7.20 1.48
CA LYS A 6 -5.37 7.32 2.78
C LYS A 6 -5.49 6.02 3.57
N VAL A 7 -6.64 5.36 3.50
CA VAL A 7 -6.84 4.06 4.15
C VAL A 7 -5.98 3.00 3.49
N LEU A 8 -5.98 2.94 2.15
CA LEU A 8 -5.12 2.02 1.40
C LEU A 8 -3.64 2.23 1.73
N ALA A 9 -3.17 3.48 1.72
CA ALA A 9 -1.81 3.84 2.06
C ALA A 9 -1.40 3.41 3.48
N ARG A 10 -2.30 3.54 4.46
CA ARG A 10 -2.07 3.10 5.84
C ARG A 10 -1.93 1.58 5.95
N VAL A 11 -2.76 0.84 5.22
CA VAL A 11 -2.70 -0.64 5.17
C VAL A 11 -1.37 -1.10 4.55
N ILE A 12 -0.99 -0.51 3.41
CA ILE A 12 0.29 -0.77 2.74
C ILE A 12 1.46 -0.49 3.69
N ARG A 13 1.48 0.68 4.32
CA ARG A 13 2.52 1.09 5.26
C ARG A 13 2.62 0.13 6.45
N ARG A 14 1.49 -0.26 7.04
CA ARG A 14 1.46 -1.20 8.16
C ARG A 14 2.10 -2.54 7.75
N ARG A 15 1.68 -3.10 6.62
CA ARG A 15 2.25 -4.36 6.12
C ARG A 15 3.76 -4.26 5.85
N ARG A 16 4.23 -3.16 5.25
CA ARG A 16 5.68 -2.93 5.06
C ARG A 16 6.45 -2.94 6.37
N LEU A 17 5.92 -2.28 7.40
CA LEU A 17 6.56 -2.21 8.72
C LEU A 17 6.55 -3.56 9.44
N GLU A 18 5.51 -4.39 9.29
CA GLU A 18 5.47 -5.77 9.80
C GLU A 18 6.61 -6.63 9.22
N LEU A 19 7.05 -6.35 7.98
CA LEU A 19 8.18 -7.00 7.33
C LEU A 19 9.54 -6.36 7.63
N ASN A 20 9.57 -5.27 8.41
CA ASN A 20 10.77 -4.46 8.64
C ASN A 20 11.43 -3.92 7.36
N TYR A 21 10.65 -3.72 6.30
CA TYR A 21 11.16 -3.21 5.03
C TYR A 21 11.31 -1.70 5.02
N SER A 22 12.41 -1.19 4.46
CA SER A 22 12.58 0.26 4.23
C SER A 22 11.71 0.73 3.06
N GLN A 23 11.43 2.04 3.01
CA GLN A 23 10.73 2.61 1.86
C GLN A 23 11.57 2.50 0.58
N ASP A 24 12.89 2.68 0.67
CA ASP A 24 13.82 2.50 -0.45
C ASP A 24 13.74 1.08 -1.03
N TYR A 25 13.70 0.06 -0.18
CA TYR A 25 13.61 -1.33 -0.61
C TYR A 25 12.37 -1.60 -1.46
N VAL A 26 11.18 -1.21 -0.97
CA VAL A 26 9.93 -1.45 -1.69
C VAL A 26 9.83 -0.56 -2.93
N ALA A 27 10.29 0.70 -2.86
CA ALA A 27 10.34 1.60 -4.02
C ALA A 27 11.19 1.01 -5.16
N GLY A 28 12.33 0.38 -4.83
CA GLY A 28 13.16 -0.34 -5.78
C GLY A 28 12.42 -1.48 -6.48
N LYS A 29 11.63 -2.27 -5.75
CA LYS A 29 10.79 -3.34 -6.34
C LYS A 29 9.72 -2.81 -7.29
N LEU A 30 9.24 -1.58 -7.07
CA LEU A 30 8.21 -0.93 -7.89
C LEU A 30 8.80 -0.08 -9.05
N ALA A 31 10.12 -0.11 -9.23
CA ALA A 31 10.83 0.76 -10.18
C ALA A 31 10.41 2.23 -10.02
N MET A 32 10.46 2.75 -8.80
CA MET A 32 10.15 4.15 -8.50
C MET A 32 11.10 4.73 -7.46
N SER A 33 11.18 6.06 -7.39
CA SER A 33 11.96 6.72 -6.33
C SER A 33 11.31 6.51 -4.96
N GLN A 34 12.11 6.50 -3.91
CA GLN A 34 11.61 6.43 -2.55
C GLN A 34 10.67 7.59 -2.21
N ASN A 35 10.93 8.79 -2.72
CA ASN A 35 10.03 9.94 -2.53
C ASN A 35 8.64 9.68 -3.15
N ALA A 36 8.60 9.10 -4.36
CA ALA A 36 7.33 8.73 -4.98
C ALA A 36 6.58 7.65 -4.17
N TYR A 37 7.31 6.66 -3.64
CA TYR A 37 6.75 5.65 -2.74
C TYR A 37 6.25 6.25 -1.42
N SER A 38 7.01 7.19 -0.83
CA SER A 38 6.63 7.90 0.40
C SER A 38 5.33 8.68 0.23
N LYS A 39 5.17 9.42 -0.88
CA LYS A 39 3.92 10.11 -1.22
C LYS A 39 2.74 9.15 -1.38
N MET A 40 2.97 7.98 -1.94
CA MET A 40 1.96 6.91 -2.03
C MET A 40 1.59 6.38 -0.64
N GLU A 41 2.55 6.10 0.25
CA GLU A 41 2.29 5.67 1.64
C GLU A 41 1.66 6.75 2.53
N LEU A 42 1.67 8.01 2.10
CA LEU A 42 0.94 9.12 2.72
C LEU A 42 -0.45 9.33 2.11
N GLY A 43 -0.82 8.57 1.07
CA GLY A 43 -2.07 8.71 0.34
C GLY A 43 -2.16 9.97 -0.53
N GLN A 44 -1.03 10.63 -0.80
CA GLN A 44 -0.96 11.83 -1.65
C GLN A 44 -1.02 11.49 -3.14
N THR A 45 -0.55 10.30 -3.52
CA THR A 45 -0.60 9.80 -4.89
C THR A 45 -1.23 8.41 -4.92
N GLY A 46 -2.07 8.16 -5.92
CA GLY A 46 -2.60 6.82 -6.17
C GLY A 46 -1.54 5.85 -6.70
N ILE A 47 -1.89 4.57 -6.73
CA ILE A 47 -1.09 3.51 -7.36
C ILE A 47 -1.88 2.93 -8.54
N THR A 48 -1.18 2.56 -9.62
CA THR A 48 -1.81 1.87 -10.75
C THR A 48 -2.01 0.38 -10.40
N LEU A 49 -2.97 -0.28 -11.04
CA LEU A 49 -3.24 -1.70 -10.80
C LEU A 49 -1.98 -2.57 -11.03
N GLY A 50 -1.24 -2.35 -12.12
CA GLY A 50 0.00 -3.08 -12.40
C GLY A 50 1.04 -2.94 -11.29
N LYS A 51 1.28 -1.71 -10.80
CA LYS A 51 2.20 -1.48 -9.66
C LYS A 51 1.65 -2.06 -8.35
N PHE A 52 0.34 -2.08 -8.18
CA PHE A 52 -0.30 -2.70 -7.02
C PHE A 52 -0.10 -4.21 -6.98
N MET A 53 -0.16 -4.91 -8.12
CA MET A 53 0.17 -6.35 -8.18
C MET A 53 1.62 -6.61 -7.76
N VAL A 54 2.57 -5.82 -8.28
CA VAL A 54 3.99 -5.90 -7.91
C VAL A 54 4.20 -5.56 -6.43
N LEU A 55 3.46 -4.58 -5.90
CA LEU A 55 3.51 -4.22 -4.49
C LEU A 55 3.07 -5.37 -3.59
N CYS A 56 1.98 -6.06 -3.93
CA CYS A 56 1.51 -7.20 -3.14
C CYS A 56 2.56 -8.32 -3.09
N GLN A 57 3.22 -8.61 -4.22
CA GLN A 57 4.36 -9.53 -4.26
C GLN A 57 5.52 -9.05 -3.39
N ALA A 58 5.90 -7.77 -3.49
CA ALA A 58 6.99 -7.19 -2.69
C ALA A 58 6.69 -7.15 -1.19
N LEU A 59 5.41 -7.13 -0.81
CA LEU A 59 4.92 -7.12 0.58
C LEU A 59 4.47 -8.51 1.05
N GLU A 60 4.82 -9.57 0.32
CA GLU A 60 4.55 -10.97 0.68
C GLU A 60 3.12 -11.16 1.18
N ILE A 61 2.15 -10.64 0.41
CA ILE A 61 0.75 -10.68 0.76
C ILE A 61 -0.09 -10.88 -0.49
N GLU A 62 -1.05 -11.80 -0.39
CA GLU A 62 -2.04 -11.99 -1.45
C GLU A 62 -2.90 -10.73 -1.63
N VAL A 63 -3.29 -10.49 -2.87
CA VAL A 63 -4.07 -9.29 -3.24
C VAL A 63 -5.38 -9.24 -2.45
N GLU A 64 -6.08 -10.37 -2.36
CA GLU A 64 -7.33 -10.52 -1.64
C GLU A 64 -7.16 -10.22 -0.15
N ALA A 65 -6.04 -10.66 0.45
CA ALA A 65 -5.75 -10.41 1.86
C ALA A 65 -5.49 -8.92 2.13
N LEU A 66 -4.76 -8.23 1.24
CA LEU A 66 -4.51 -6.79 1.38
C LEU A 66 -5.80 -5.98 1.20
N LEU A 67 -6.65 -6.37 0.23
CA LEU A 67 -7.97 -5.76 0.04
C LEU A 67 -8.91 -6.03 1.21
N GLY A 68 -8.84 -7.22 1.83
CA GLY A 68 -9.55 -7.55 3.07
C GLY A 68 -9.17 -6.61 4.22
N LYS A 69 -7.87 -6.41 4.45
CA LYS A 69 -7.34 -5.46 5.45
C LYS A 69 -7.80 -4.02 5.18
N TYR A 70 -7.89 -3.63 3.90
CA TYR A 70 -8.46 -2.34 3.49
C TYR A 70 -9.95 -2.25 3.85
N ALA A 71 -10.75 -3.25 3.51
CA ALA A 71 -12.19 -3.29 3.83
C ALA A 71 -12.47 -3.29 5.35
N GLU A 72 -11.65 -3.98 6.14
CA GLU A 72 -11.68 -3.92 7.61
C GLU A 72 -11.34 -2.52 8.13
N SER A 73 -10.31 -1.89 7.56
CA SER A 73 -9.89 -0.54 7.96
C SER A 73 -10.92 0.54 7.61
N LEU A 74 -11.73 0.33 6.58
CA LEU A 74 -12.89 1.19 6.27
C LEU A 74 -13.98 1.05 7.35
N ARG A 75 -14.34 -0.18 7.71
CA ARG A 75 -15.37 -0.48 8.73
C ARG A 75 -14.98 0.01 10.13
N GLY A 76 -13.70 -0.12 10.49
CA GLY A 76 -13.15 0.36 11.77
C GLY A 76 -13.12 1.89 11.91
N GLN A 77 -13.45 2.65 10.87
CA GLN A 77 -13.54 4.12 10.91
C GLN A 77 -14.97 4.65 11.05
N GLY A 78 -15.98 3.78 11.26
CA GLY A 78 -17.36 4.21 11.46
C GLY A 78 -17.98 4.82 10.19
N LEU A 79 -17.86 4.09 9.06
CA LEU A 79 -18.65 4.31 7.85
C LEU A 79 -19.63 3.16 7.67
#